data_AF-A0A6J4TA70-F1
#
_entry.id   AF-A0A6J4TA70-F1
#
_cell.length_a   1.000
_cell.length_b   1.000
_cell.length_c   1.000
_cell.angle_alpha   90.00
_cell.angle_beta   90.00
_cell.angle_gamma   90.00
#
_symmetry.space_group_name_H-M   'P 1'
#
loop_
_entity.id
_entity.type
_entity.pdbx_description
1 polymer ?
#
loop_
_entity_poly.entity_id
_entity_poly.type
_entity_poly.pdbx_seq_one_letter_code
_entity_poly.pdbx_strand_id
1 'polypeptide(L)'
;MGDELAGIEEDVPFNFAGATELERELRATAGTLDSQMPQRNTYASDARDEWRGVYSQQFVARMRICTNDANRLSEAMKLAANQVKELAERAQREQERREEARAWKERQENESNWNKLGDAIFGEDDKPDIPAPEPPPRFVVEASATGRE
;
A
#
# COMPACT_ATOMS: atom_id res chain seq x y z
N MET A 1 -6.09 22.19 17.27
CA MET A 1 -4.69 21.76 17.42
C MET A 1 -4.75 20.33 17.92
N GLY A 2 -4.38 19.37 17.08
CA GLY A 2 -4.30 17.97 17.50
C GLY A 2 -3.11 17.82 18.45
N ASP A 3 -3.25 16.98 19.45
CA ASP A 3 -2.16 16.65 20.37
C ASP A 3 -1.02 16.00 19.56
N GLU A 4 0.05 16.76 19.32
CA GLU A 4 1.25 16.34 18.56
C GLU A 4 1.90 15.09 19.17
N LEU A 5 1.62 14.83 20.45
CA LEU A 5 2.15 13.72 21.24
C LEU A 5 1.14 12.57 21.42
N ALA A 6 -0.03 12.62 20.78
CA ALA A 6 -0.99 11.52 20.88
C ALA A 6 -0.40 10.22 20.30
N GLY A 7 -0.41 9.15 21.11
CA GLY A 7 0.01 7.81 20.69
C GLY A 7 1.52 7.57 20.61
N ILE A 8 2.35 8.50 21.10
CA ILE A 8 3.82 8.34 21.09
C ILE A 8 4.33 7.20 21.99
N GLU A 9 3.54 6.78 22.98
CA GLU A 9 3.94 5.75 23.94
C GLU A 9 3.95 4.35 23.35
N GLU A 10 3.29 4.15 22.20
CA GLU A 10 3.15 2.86 21.54
C GLU A 10 3.68 2.93 20.10
N ASP A 11 4.21 1.82 19.62
CA ASP A 11 4.54 1.68 18.21
C ASP A 11 3.30 1.72 17.32
N VAL A 12 3.49 2.04 16.05
CA VAL A 12 2.41 2.01 15.06
C VAL A 12 1.90 0.57 14.96
N PRO A 13 0.59 0.32 15.19
CA PRO A 13 0.02 -1.02 15.12
C PRO A 13 -0.12 -1.48 13.65
N PHE A 14 1.00 -1.75 12.99
CA PHE A 14 1.09 -2.12 11.59
C PHE A 14 1.94 -3.37 11.40
N ASN A 15 1.42 -4.32 10.63
CA ASN A 15 2.14 -5.56 10.31
C ASN A 15 3.00 -5.37 9.05
N PHE A 16 4.22 -4.87 9.21
CA PHE A 16 5.16 -4.65 8.11
C PHE A 16 5.48 -5.92 7.33
N ALA A 17 5.76 -7.02 8.02
CA ALA A 17 6.06 -8.31 7.38
C ALA A 17 4.87 -8.81 6.55
N GLY A 18 3.65 -8.69 7.09
CA GLY A 18 2.42 -9.04 6.39
C GLY A 18 2.17 -8.16 5.16
N ALA A 19 2.46 -6.86 5.24
CA ALA A 19 2.34 -5.94 4.11
C ALA A 19 3.34 -6.28 2.99
N THR A 20 4.60 -6.54 3.33
CA THR A 20 5.62 -6.97 2.36
C THR A 20 5.23 -8.28 1.68
N GLU A 21 4.76 -9.26 2.45
CA GLU A 21 4.33 -10.55 1.93
C GLU A 21 3.12 -10.42 1.01
N LEU A 22 2.12 -9.63 1.41
CA LEU A 22 0.94 -9.37 0.58
C LEU A 22 1.30 -8.65 -0.73
N GLU A 23 2.17 -7.63 -0.69
CA GLU A 23 2.68 -6.97 -1.89
C GLU A 23 3.34 -7.98 -2.83
N ARG A 24 4.22 -8.83 -2.29
CA ARG A 24 4.96 -9.85 -3.04
C ARG A 24 4.02 -10.82 -3.74
N GLU A 25 3.04 -11.37 -3.02
CA GLU A 25 2.08 -12.33 -3.56
C GLU A 25 1.18 -11.72 -4.65
N LEU A 26 0.74 -10.47 -4.46
CA LEU A 26 -0.03 -9.75 -5.48
C LEU A 26 0.78 -9.57 -6.77
N ARG A 27 2.05 -9.15 -6.66
CA ARG A 27 2.95 -8.99 -7.82
C ARG A 27 3.25 -10.32 -8.50
N ALA A 28 3.51 -11.38 -7.73
CA ALA A 28 3.79 -12.71 -8.26
C ALA A 28 2.58 -13.29 -9.02
N THR A 29 1.38 -13.12 -8.48
CA THR A 29 0.15 -13.58 -9.11
C THR A 29 -0.14 -12.79 -10.39
N ALA A 30 0.03 -11.46 -10.38
CA ALA A 30 -0.11 -10.63 -11.57
C ALA A 30 0.89 -11.04 -12.67
N GLY A 31 2.15 -11.28 -12.31
CA GLY A 31 3.18 -11.78 -13.25
C GLY A 31 2.85 -13.16 -13.82
N THR A 32 2.21 -14.03 -13.03
CA THR A 32 1.72 -15.32 -13.51
C THR A 32 0.66 -15.14 -14.59
N LEU A 33 -0.31 -14.23 -14.40
CA LEU A 33 -1.33 -13.92 -15.41
C LEU A 33 -0.69 -13.34 -16.69
N ASP A 34 0.20 -12.34 -16.53
CA ASP A 34 0.89 -11.69 -17.65
C ASP A 34 1.70 -12.67 -18.50
N SER A 35 2.27 -13.72 -17.89
CA SER A 35 3.05 -14.73 -18.62
C SER A 35 2.19 -15.79 -19.32
N GLN A 36 1.03 -16.15 -18.74
CA GLN A 36 0.15 -17.18 -19.31
C GLN A 36 -0.70 -16.66 -20.47
N MET A 37 -1.10 -15.39 -20.44
CA MET A 37 -2.01 -14.82 -21.42
C MET A 37 -1.47 -14.82 -22.86
N PRO A 38 -0.20 -14.43 -23.13
CA PRO A 38 0.37 -14.52 -24.47
C PRO A 38 0.37 -15.96 -25.00
N GLN A 39 0.74 -16.93 -24.16
CA GLN A 39 0.77 -18.35 -24.54
C GLN A 39 -0.61 -18.85 -24.93
N ARG A 40 -1.63 -18.51 -24.12
CA ARG A 40 -3.04 -18.84 -24.43
C ARG A 40 -3.53 -18.18 -25.72
N ASN A 41 -3.11 -16.95 -26.00
CA ASN A 41 -3.44 -16.27 -27.24
C ASN A 41 -2.80 -16.95 -28.45
N THR A 42 -1.57 -17.45 -28.35
CA THR A 42 -0.91 -18.23 -29.40
C THR A 42 -1.67 -19.52 -29.69
N TYR A 43 -1.96 -20.34 -28.67
CA TYR A 43 -2.74 -21.58 -28.85
C TYR A 43 -4.14 -21.31 -29.43
N ALA A 44 -4.76 -20.20 -29.03
CA ALA A 44 -6.04 -19.79 -29.60
C ALA A 44 -5.93 -19.29 -31.04
N SER A 45 -4.77 -18.76 -31.45
CA SER A 45 -4.51 -18.41 -32.86
C SER A 45 -4.43 -19.67 -33.70
N ASP A 46 -3.61 -20.64 -33.29
CA ASP A 46 -3.43 -21.92 -33.99
C ASP A 46 -4.78 -22.64 -34.16
N ALA A 47 -5.58 -22.70 -33.09
CA ALA A 47 -6.91 -23.32 -33.13
C ALA A 47 -7.90 -22.61 -34.08
N ARG A 48 -7.79 -21.29 -34.26
CA ARG A 48 -8.66 -20.52 -35.19
C ARG A 48 -8.33 -20.81 -36.64
N ASP A 49 -7.07 -21.10 -36.96
CA ASP A 49 -6.67 -21.42 -38.33
C ASP A 49 -7.32 -22.72 -38.81
N GLU A 50 -7.55 -23.67 -37.90
CA GLU A 50 -8.12 -24.98 -38.19
C GLU A 50 -9.66 -25.05 -38.04
N TRP A 51 -10.26 -24.31 -37.10
CA TRP A 51 -11.70 -24.42 -36.80
C TRP A 51 -12.58 -23.50 -37.66
N ARG A 52 -13.76 -24.00 -38.06
CA ARG A 52 -14.78 -23.27 -38.83
C ARG A 52 -16.17 -23.41 -38.19
N GLY A 53 -17.09 -22.52 -38.56
CA GLY A 53 -18.48 -22.52 -38.09
C GLY A 53 -18.72 -21.79 -36.76
N VAL A 54 -19.95 -21.91 -36.23
CA VAL A 54 -20.44 -21.13 -35.08
C VAL A 54 -19.59 -21.31 -33.82
N TYR A 55 -19.08 -22.51 -33.57
CA TYR A 55 -18.23 -22.78 -32.41
C TYR A 55 -16.88 -22.06 -32.47
N SER A 56 -16.32 -21.85 -33.67
CA SER A 56 -15.09 -21.06 -33.86
C SER A 56 -15.31 -19.59 -33.45
N GLN A 57 -16.45 -19.01 -33.83
CA GLN A 57 -16.81 -17.63 -33.47
C GLN A 57 -17.03 -17.48 -31.95
N GLN A 58 -17.74 -18.42 -31.32
CA GLN A 58 -17.94 -18.43 -29.87
C GLN A 58 -16.62 -18.60 -29.11
N PHE A 59 -15.71 -19.44 -29.61
CA PHE A 59 -14.37 -19.60 -29.04
C PHE A 59 -13.59 -18.29 -29.09
N VAL A 60 -13.57 -17.60 -30.24
CA VAL A 60 -12.91 -16.28 -30.39
C VAL A 60 -13.46 -15.27 -29.38
N ALA A 61 -14.79 -15.16 -29.27
CA ALA A 61 -15.44 -14.24 -28.35
C ALA A 61 -15.08 -14.55 -26.89
N ARG A 62 -15.16 -15.82 -26.47
CA ARG A 62 -14.81 -16.25 -25.12
C ARG A 62 -13.34 -16.02 -24.80
N MET A 63 -12.43 -16.31 -25.75
CA MET A 63 -11.01 -16.04 -25.57
C MET A 63 -10.72 -14.55 -25.37
N ARG A 64 -11.40 -13.67 -26.12
CA ARG A 64 -11.27 -12.21 -25.92
C ARG A 64 -11.74 -11.78 -24.52
N ILE A 65 -12.87 -12.31 -24.04
CA ILE A 65 -13.37 -12.04 -22.69
C ILE A 65 -12.35 -12.51 -21.65
N CYS A 66 -11.91 -13.77 -21.72
CA CYS A 66 -10.93 -14.32 -20.78
C CYS A 66 -9.62 -13.51 -20.75
N THR A 67 -9.12 -13.09 -21.91
CA THR A 67 -7.91 -12.26 -22.01
C THR A 67 -8.16 -10.88 -21.39
N ASN A 68 -9.28 -10.23 -21.69
CA ASN A 68 -9.59 -8.92 -21.09
C ASN A 68 -9.74 -9.02 -19.56
N ASP A 69 -10.43 -10.04 -19.07
CA ASP A 69 -10.64 -10.23 -17.63
C ASP A 69 -9.33 -10.54 -16.90
N ALA A 70 -8.45 -11.36 -17.50
CA ALA A 70 -7.15 -11.66 -16.93
C ALA A 70 -6.23 -10.42 -16.88
N ASN A 71 -6.26 -9.57 -17.91
CA ASN A 71 -5.56 -8.27 -17.88
C ASN A 71 -6.10 -7.38 -16.76
N ARG A 72 -7.43 -7.22 -16.67
CA ARG A 72 -8.06 -6.40 -15.63
C ARG A 72 -7.71 -6.89 -14.23
N LEU A 73 -7.67 -8.21 -14.03
CA LEU A 73 -7.29 -8.81 -12.76
C LEU A 73 -5.80 -8.57 -12.44
N SER A 74 -4.91 -8.74 -13.42
CA SER A 74 -3.47 -8.45 -13.27
C SER A 74 -3.23 -6.97 -12.90
N GLU A 75 -3.90 -6.04 -13.58
CA GLU A 75 -3.82 -4.61 -13.28
C GLU A 75 -4.36 -4.28 -11.88
N ALA A 76 -5.49 -4.86 -11.48
CA ALA A 76 -6.04 -4.69 -10.14
C ALA A 76 -5.09 -5.21 -9.06
N MET A 77 -4.44 -6.35 -9.27
CA MET A 77 -3.43 -6.89 -8.34
C MET A 77 -2.21 -5.98 -8.23
N LYS A 78 -1.71 -5.43 -9.35
CA LYS A 78 -0.60 -4.46 -9.34
C LYS A 78 -0.98 -3.17 -8.62
N LEU A 79 -2.20 -2.68 -8.82
CA LEU A 79 -2.72 -1.51 -8.11
C LEU A 79 -2.78 -1.77 -6.61
N ALA A 80 -3.36 -2.90 -6.19
CA ALA A 80 -3.43 -3.28 -4.78
C ALA A 80 -2.03 -3.40 -4.16
N ALA A 81 -1.06 -3.97 -4.87
CA ALA A 81 0.33 -4.06 -4.40
C ALA A 81 0.94 -2.66 -4.15
N ASN A 82 0.68 -1.70 -5.05
CA ASN A 82 1.14 -0.33 -4.87
C ASN A 82 0.47 0.35 -3.66
N GLN A 83 -0.83 0.10 -3.42
CA GLN A 83 -1.56 0.65 -2.27
C GLN A 83 -1.03 0.07 -0.95
N VAL A 84 -0.74 -1.24 -0.90
CA VAL A 84 -0.13 -1.90 0.27
C VAL A 84 1.26 -1.33 0.55
N LYS A 85 2.07 -1.13 -0.50
CA LYS A 85 3.37 -0.48 -0.37
C LYS A 85 3.25 0.95 0.19
N GLU A 86 2.34 1.75 -0.34
CA GLU A 86 2.10 3.12 0.13
C GLU A 86 1.66 3.15 1.60
N LEU A 87 0.78 2.22 2.01
CA LEU A 87 0.39 2.05 3.41
C LEU A 87 1.59 1.76 4.31
N ALA A 88 2.48 0.86 3.89
CA ALA A 88 3.67 0.50 4.65
C ALA A 88 4.64 1.70 4.78
N GLU A 89 4.87 2.45 3.70
CA GLU A 89 5.71 3.65 3.72
C GLU A 89 5.16 4.77 4.61
N ARG A 90 3.82 4.91 4.69
CA ARG A 90 3.16 5.84 5.62
C ARG A 90 3.28 5.38 7.07
N ALA A 91 3.05 4.09 7.33
CA ALA A 91 3.19 3.52 8.65
C ALA A 91 4.63 3.66 9.18
N GLN A 92 5.62 3.49 8.31
CA GLN A 92 7.03 3.69 8.64
C GLN A 92 7.33 5.15 9.04
N ARG A 93 6.84 6.13 8.28
CA ARG A 93 6.99 7.55 8.61
C ARG A 93 6.33 7.92 9.94
N GLU A 94 5.15 7.38 10.22
CA GLU A 94 4.50 7.59 11.52
C GLU A 94 5.29 6.94 12.67
N GLN A 95 5.90 5.78 12.44
CA GLN A 95 6.76 5.13 13.43
C GLN A 95 7.99 6.00 13.73
N GLU A 96 8.67 6.49 12.69
CA GLU A 96 9.82 7.41 12.81
C GLU A 96 9.44 8.68 13.58
N ARG A 97 8.28 9.27 13.27
CA ARG A 97 7.75 10.43 14.00
C ARG A 97 7.53 10.14 15.50
N ARG A 98 6.98 8.97 15.85
CA ARG A 98 6.77 8.57 17.25
C ARG A 98 8.09 8.33 17.97
N GLU A 99 9.08 7.76 17.30
CA GLU A 99 10.42 7.54 17.85
C GLU A 99 11.15 8.87 18.12
N GLU A 100 11.07 9.82 17.19
CA GLU A 100 11.60 11.18 17.39
C GLU A 100 10.93 11.88 18.58
N ALA A 101 9.59 11.75 18.68
CA ALA A 101 8.82 12.30 19.78
C ALA A 101 9.22 11.70 21.14
N ARG A 102 9.41 10.38 21.20
CA ARG A 102 9.89 9.69 22.41
C ARG A 102 11.31 10.11 22.79
N ALA A 103 12.23 10.16 21.82
CA ALA A 103 13.61 10.56 22.05
C ALA A 103 13.73 12.02 22.50
N TRP A 104 12.83 12.89 22.05
CA TRP A 104 12.73 14.25 22.58
C TRP A 104 12.19 14.27 24.01
N LYS A 105 11.10 13.53 24.29
CA LYS A 105 10.51 13.44 25.65
C LYS A 105 11.54 12.94 26.66
N GLU A 106 12.31 11.91 26.32
CA GLU A 106 13.39 11.37 27.16
C GLU A 106 14.51 12.41 27.40
N ARG A 107 14.91 13.17 26.37
CA ARG A 107 15.90 14.25 26.51
C ARG A 107 15.40 15.35 27.44
N GLN A 108 14.15 15.78 27.29
CA GLN A 108 13.54 16.78 28.18
C GLN A 108 13.34 16.28 29.61
N GLU A 109 12.97 15.03 29.82
CA GLU A 109 12.85 14.48 31.17
C GLU A 109 14.21 14.38 31.87
N ASN A 110 15.25 13.98 31.13
CA ASN A 110 16.62 14.01 31.62
C ASN A 110 17.06 15.45 31.91
N GLU A 111 16.95 16.37 30.95
CA GLU A 111 17.29 17.78 31.13
C GLU A 111 16.47 18.45 32.24
N SER A 112 15.18 18.21 32.37
CA SER A 112 14.32 18.69 33.47
C SER A 112 14.78 18.15 34.84
N ASN A 113 15.31 16.92 34.92
CA ASN A 113 15.88 16.41 36.18
C ASN A 113 17.21 17.10 36.54
N TRP A 114 17.99 17.54 35.55
CA TRP A 114 19.19 18.37 35.75
C TRP A 114 18.84 19.87 35.96
N ASN A 115 17.82 20.37 35.28
CA ASN A 115 17.33 21.74 35.30
C ASN A 115 16.43 22.02 36.50
N LYS A 116 15.76 21.07 37.16
CA LYS A 116 15.13 21.35 38.46
C LYS A 116 16.10 21.89 39.52
N LEU A 117 17.42 21.73 39.33
CA LEU A 117 18.46 22.37 40.13
C LEU A 117 18.81 23.81 39.65
N GLY A 118 18.54 24.17 38.39
CA GLY A 118 18.87 25.47 37.76
C GLY A 118 17.68 26.36 37.33
N ASP A 119 16.48 25.80 37.19
CA ASP A 119 15.29 26.37 36.56
C ASP A 119 14.41 27.19 37.53
N ALA A 120 14.88 27.39 38.75
CA ALA A 120 14.43 28.53 39.54
C ALA A 120 14.90 29.88 38.94
N ILE A 121 15.71 29.88 37.87
CA ILE A 121 16.37 31.10 37.36
C ILE A 121 16.09 31.41 35.87
N PHE A 122 15.84 30.47 34.95
CA PHE A 122 15.69 30.82 33.51
C PHE A 122 14.73 29.90 32.74
N GLY A 123 13.47 30.32 32.64
CA GLY A 123 12.41 29.53 32.03
C GLY A 123 12.33 29.53 30.49
N GLU A 124 11.63 28.49 30.04
CA GLU A 124 10.58 28.46 29.00
C GLU A 124 10.93 28.95 27.59
N ASP A 125 11.48 28.05 26.75
CA ASP A 125 11.11 27.89 25.33
C ASP A 125 11.94 26.75 24.69
N ASP A 126 11.39 25.53 24.57
CA ASP A 126 11.90 24.56 23.59
C ASP A 126 10.88 23.45 23.28
N LYS A 127 9.78 23.82 22.61
CA LYS A 127 8.83 22.83 22.07
C LYS A 127 9.39 22.27 20.75
N PRO A 128 9.42 20.96 20.52
CA PRO A 128 10.15 20.37 19.40
C PRO A 128 9.41 20.55 18.09
N ASP A 129 10.17 20.66 17.00
CA ASP A 129 9.63 20.66 15.63
C ASP A 129 9.36 19.22 15.15
N ILE A 130 8.41 18.54 15.82
CA ILE A 130 7.93 17.22 15.37
C ILE A 130 6.81 17.47 14.35
N PRO A 131 6.92 16.96 13.12
CA PRO A 131 5.89 17.16 12.11
C PRO A 131 4.54 16.59 12.60
N ALA A 132 3.44 17.24 12.22
CA ALA A 132 2.11 16.80 12.60
C ALA A 132 1.80 15.40 12.02
N PRO A 133 0.99 14.57 12.72
CA PRO A 133 0.62 13.25 12.23
C PRO A 133 -0.07 13.32 10.86
N GLU A 134 0.33 12.44 9.95
CA GLU A 134 -0.28 12.36 8.62
C GLU A 134 -1.67 11.73 8.70
N PRO A 135 -2.65 12.22 7.91
CA PRO A 135 -3.96 11.58 7.85
C PRO A 135 -3.86 10.20 7.18
N PRO A 136 -4.70 9.22 7.60
CA PRO A 136 -4.71 7.90 6.99
C PRO A 136 -5.08 8.00 5.49
N PRO A 137 -4.43 7.22 4.61
CA PRO A 137 -4.72 7.27 3.19
C PRO A 137 -6.14 6.80 2.88
N ARG A 138 -6.75 7.39 1.86
CA ARG A 138 -8.03 6.94 1.30
C ARG A 138 -7.80 6.41 -0.10
N PHE A 139 -7.94 5.09 -0.25
CA PHE A 139 -7.93 4.46 -1.55
C PHE A 139 -9.35 4.44 -2.11
N VAL A 140 -9.57 5.19 -3.19
CA VAL A 140 -10.81 5.10 -3.97
C VAL A 140 -10.53 4.15 -5.12
N VAL A 141 -11.18 2.98 -5.10
CA VAL A 141 -11.24 2.14 -6.29
C VAL A 141 -12.38 2.67 -7.13
N GLU A 142 -12.09 3.26 -8.30
CA GLU A 142 -13.13 3.53 -9.27
C GLU A 142 -13.74 2.19 -9.68
N ALA A 143 -14.99 1.96 -9.30
CA ALA A 143 -15.72 0.80 -9.77
C ALA A 143 -15.72 0.85 -11.30
N SER A 144 -15.07 -0.11 -11.95
CA SER A 144 -15.14 -0.23 -13.39
C SER A 144 -16.59 -0.53 -13.77
N ALA A 145 -17.35 0.50 -14.11
CA ALA A 145 -18.71 0.40 -14.63
C ALA A 145 -18.66 -0.17 -16.05
N THR A 146 -18.33 -1.45 -16.17
CA THR A 146 -18.58 -2.24 -17.40
C THR A 146 -18.56 -3.72 -17.04
N GLY A 147 -19.72 -4.17 -16.60
CA GLY A 147 -20.07 -5.56 -16.39
C GLY A 147 -21.58 -5.70 -16.56
N ARG A 148 -21.97 -6.28 -17.71
CA ARG A 148 -23.33 -6.57 -18.24
C ARG A 148 -23.83 -5.58 -19.28
N GLU A 149 -23.64 -5.91 -20.55
CA GLU A 149 -24.71 -6.28 -21.51
C GLU A 149 -24.18 -7.38 -22.44
#